data_AF-A0A523B1H8-F1
#
_entry.id   AF-A0A523B1H8-F1
#
_cell.length_a   1.000
_cell.length_b   1.000
_cell.length_c   1.000
_cell.angle_alpha   90.00
_cell.angle_beta   90.00
_cell.angle_gamma   90.00
#
_symmetry.space_group_name_H-M   'P 1'
#
loop_
_entity.id
_entity.type
_entity.pdbx_description
1 polymer ?
#
loop_
_entity_poly.entity_id
_entity_poly.type
_entity_poly.pdbx_seq_one_letter_code
_entity_poly.pdbx_strand_id
1 'polypeptide(L)'
;MRLRREEVAKLVRGKPWITPFRKLIALSDELREYVEVHEIYEGPCFGNAAWTTLNVARSSSTVVMARREGNRNIYLIRLCEPREGSGVACIEGAWIEGDKVKVAYRGLAGAGVGFTLCRGLAEGVEEVEILEMGGGAKLGRSILTMPLKYKLCIGIDDTDTKNEGATWCLANNLGLELELKRLADYVSLTLTQLYKENPYKTSNCVSSGLVLAVRPHEVNDVLNYIERALKERTLSEHTGMAYKISVVMPSELREFTERAKREMVTIEDARRTASNVNAILKPVTGDRGCIGALASLGLIDDPDRAAM
;
A
#
# COMPACT_ATOMS: atom_id res chain seq x y z
N MET A 1 -5.01 -13.43 26.25
CA MET A 1 -4.38 -12.28 26.97
C MET A 1 -4.33 -11.10 26.02
N ARG A 2 -4.98 -9.98 26.33
CA ARG A 2 -4.95 -8.76 25.50
C ARG A 2 -3.92 -7.78 26.05
N LEU A 3 -3.08 -7.25 25.18
CA LEU A 3 -1.98 -6.35 25.51
C LEU A 3 -1.93 -5.19 24.52
N ARG A 4 -1.74 -3.98 25.02
CA ARG A 4 -1.29 -2.85 24.20
C ARG A 4 0.17 -3.03 23.79
N ARG A 5 0.58 -2.32 22.74
CA ARG A 5 1.95 -2.36 22.23
C ARG A 5 3.01 -2.14 23.33
N GLU A 6 2.80 -1.20 24.25
CA GLU A 6 3.75 -0.91 25.34
C GLU A 6 3.84 -2.07 26.34
N GLU A 7 2.77 -2.82 26.52
CA GLU A 7 2.72 -3.97 27.41
C GLU A 7 3.41 -5.18 26.78
N VAL A 8 3.26 -5.37 25.47
CA VAL A 8 4.06 -6.35 24.70
C VAL A 8 5.56 -6.01 24.82
N ALA A 9 5.94 -4.73 24.70
CA ALA A 9 7.33 -4.29 24.86
C ALA A 9 7.89 -4.60 26.26
N LYS A 10 7.08 -4.50 27.32
CA LYS A 10 7.47 -4.93 28.66
C LYS A 10 7.61 -6.45 28.75
N LEU A 11 6.67 -7.21 28.20
CA LEU A 11 6.65 -8.68 28.21
C LEU A 11 7.88 -9.30 27.51
N VAL A 12 8.39 -8.64 26.48
CA VAL A 12 9.49 -9.14 25.66
C VAL A 12 10.86 -8.55 26.00
N ARG A 13 10.91 -7.64 26.99
CA ARG A 13 12.14 -6.97 27.41
C ARG A 13 13.22 -7.98 27.80
N GLY A 14 14.44 -7.76 27.30
CA GLY A 14 15.60 -8.59 27.60
C GLY A 14 15.64 -9.94 26.88
N LYS A 15 14.70 -10.23 25.98
CA LYS A 15 14.69 -11.45 25.17
C LYS A 15 15.44 -11.20 23.85
N PRO A 16 16.67 -11.73 23.66
CA PRO A 16 17.53 -11.38 22.53
C PRO A 16 17.05 -11.92 21.18
N TRP A 17 16.10 -12.86 21.19
CA TRP A 17 15.54 -13.50 20.00
C TRP A 17 14.28 -12.78 19.46
N ILE A 18 13.86 -11.70 20.09
CA ILE A 18 12.73 -10.88 19.62
C ILE A 18 13.25 -9.93 18.55
N THR A 19 12.64 -9.99 17.36
CA THR A 19 12.96 -9.11 16.23
C THR A 19 11.72 -8.29 15.85
N PRO A 20 11.63 -7.03 16.29
CA PRO A 20 10.44 -6.22 16.02
C PRO A 20 10.30 -5.90 14.53
N PHE A 21 9.06 -5.83 14.08
CA PHE A 21 8.73 -5.15 12.82
C PHE A 21 8.77 -3.64 13.05
N ARG A 22 9.16 -2.88 12.03
CA ARG A 22 9.14 -1.42 12.08
C ARG A 22 7.70 -0.93 12.18
N LYS A 23 6.88 -1.36 11.21
CA LYS A 23 5.52 -0.84 11.02
C LYS A 23 4.65 -1.89 10.34
N LEU A 24 3.41 -1.99 10.79
CA LEU A 24 2.35 -2.77 10.16
C LEU A 24 1.24 -1.80 9.72
N ILE A 25 0.75 -1.97 8.50
CA ILE A 25 -0.29 -1.12 7.91
C ILE A 25 -1.39 -2.03 7.35
N ALA A 26 -2.64 -1.72 7.63
CA ALA A 26 -3.80 -2.42 7.09
C ALA A 26 -4.65 -1.47 6.25
N LEU A 27 -4.75 -1.77 4.97
CA LEU A 27 -5.46 -0.96 3.98
C LEU A 27 -6.72 -1.66 3.52
N SER A 28 -7.84 -0.96 3.49
CA SER A 28 -9.06 -1.43 2.83
C SER A 28 -9.59 -0.34 1.89
N ASP A 29 -10.81 -0.52 1.39
CA ASP A 29 -11.56 0.46 0.61
C ASP A 29 -13.02 0.49 1.11
N GLU A 30 -13.87 1.23 0.41
CA GLU A 30 -15.29 1.35 0.78
C GLU A 30 -16.07 0.04 0.61
N LEU A 31 -15.65 -0.82 -0.33
CA LEU A 31 -16.30 -2.11 -0.59
C LEU A 31 -16.05 -3.10 0.53
N ARG A 32 -14.91 -2.99 1.23
CA ARG A 32 -14.53 -3.86 2.36
C ARG A 32 -14.62 -5.34 2.00
N GLU A 33 -14.16 -5.70 0.80
CA GLU A 33 -14.04 -7.12 0.40
C GLU A 33 -12.68 -7.70 0.79
N TYR A 34 -11.66 -6.84 0.81
CA TYR A 34 -10.29 -7.21 1.08
C TYR A 34 -9.63 -6.24 2.06
N VAL A 35 -8.57 -6.73 2.70
CA VAL A 35 -7.55 -5.90 3.32
C VAL A 35 -6.18 -6.23 2.71
N GLU A 36 -5.43 -5.20 2.32
CA GLU A 36 -4.01 -5.31 2.01
C GLU A 36 -3.20 -4.98 3.26
N VAL A 37 -2.45 -5.96 3.77
CA VAL A 37 -1.59 -5.82 4.94
C VAL A 37 -0.14 -5.72 4.51
N HIS A 38 0.53 -4.65 4.95
CA HIS A 38 1.96 -4.43 4.78
C HIS A 38 2.67 -4.69 6.11
N GLU A 39 3.61 -5.64 6.11
CA GLU A 39 4.44 -5.94 7.26
C GLU A 39 5.89 -5.53 6.97
N ILE A 40 6.33 -4.40 7.53
CA ILE A 40 7.63 -3.79 7.25
C ILE A 40 8.64 -4.18 8.33
N TYR A 41 9.75 -4.80 7.93
CA TYR A 41 10.81 -5.21 8.84
C TYR A 41 11.72 -4.03 9.22
N GLU A 42 12.17 -3.98 10.48
CA GLU A 42 13.12 -2.96 10.98
C GLU A 42 14.50 -3.09 10.32
N GLY A 43 14.97 -4.33 10.13
CA GLY A 43 16.28 -4.63 9.53
C GLY A 43 16.18 -5.44 8.22
N PRO A 44 17.32 -5.74 7.57
CA PRO A 44 17.38 -6.48 6.30
C PRO A 44 17.12 -7.98 6.50
N CYS A 45 15.97 -8.35 7.04
CA CYS A 45 15.59 -9.73 7.34
C CYS A 45 14.96 -10.42 6.12
N PHE A 46 15.64 -10.36 4.97
CA PHE A 46 15.13 -10.87 3.68
C PHE A 46 14.76 -12.36 3.74
N GLY A 47 15.52 -13.18 4.46
CA GLY A 47 15.24 -14.61 4.61
C GLY A 47 13.94 -14.88 5.34
N ASN A 48 13.66 -14.14 6.44
CA ASN A 48 12.41 -14.28 7.17
C ASN A 48 11.22 -13.77 6.35
N ALA A 49 11.40 -12.63 5.66
CA ALA A 49 10.41 -12.09 4.74
C ALA A 49 10.04 -13.12 3.67
N ALA A 50 11.02 -13.70 2.98
CA ALA A 50 10.82 -14.73 1.96
C ALA A 50 10.16 -15.99 2.50
N TRP A 51 10.63 -16.52 3.64
CA TRP A 51 10.06 -17.71 4.27
C TRP A 51 8.61 -17.47 4.70
N THR A 52 8.31 -16.32 5.30
CA THR A 52 6.97 -16.00 5.80
C THR A 52 6.01 -15.74 4.64
N THR A 53 6.41 -15.02 3.58
CA THR A 53 5.56 -14.82 2.39
C THR A 53 5.15 -16.16 1.79
N LEU A 54 6.12 -17.06 1.57
CA LEU A 54 5.86 -18.35 0.95
C LEU A 54 4.93 -19.24 1.78
N ASN A 55 5.19 -19.36 3.09
CA ASN A 55 4.41 -20.26 3.94
C ASN A 55 3.01 -19.71 4.21
N VAL A 56 2.87 -18.39 4.43
CA VAL A 56 1.55 -17.76 4.56
C VAL A 56 0.73 -17.97 3.28
N ALA A 57 1.32 -17.75 2.09
CA ALA A 57 0.64 -17.95 0.82
C ALA A 57 0.13 -19.39 0.64
N ARG A 58 0.93 -20.39 1.07
CA ARG A 58 0.59 -21.81 0.94
C ARG A 58 -0.47 -22.28 1.92
N SER A 59 -0.47 -21.72 3.14
CA SER A 59 -1.26 -22.25 4.25
C SER A 59 -2.49 -21.42 4.59
N SER A 60 -2.64 -20.22 4.01
CA SER A 60 -3.74 -19.30 4.32
C SER A 60 -4.72 -19.23 3.14
N SER A 61 -5.84 -19.95 3.22
CA SER A 61 -6.85 -19.97 2.15
C SER A 61 -7.53 -18.62 1.90
N THR A 62 -7.47 -17.70 2.88
CA THR A 62 -7.99 -16.34 2.77
C THR A 62 -7.04 -15.38 2.03
N VAL A 63 -5.75 -15.70 1.96
CA VAL A 63 -4.74 -14.86 1.30
C VAL A 63 -4.79 -15.12 -0.20
N VAL A 64 -5.34 -14.18 -0.96
CA VAL A 64 -5.50 -14.30 -2.42
C VAL A 64 -4.24 -13.89 -3.18
N MET A 65 -3.37 -13.10 -2.56
CA MET A 65 -2.06 -12.75 -3.07
C MET A 65 -1.09 -12.52 -1.91
N ALA A 66 0.13 -13.00 -2.08
CA ALA A 66 1.25 -12.70 -1.19
C ALA A 66 2.46 -12.33 -2.03
N ARG A 67 3.05 -11.17 -1.78
CA ARG A 67 4.27 -10.74 -2.45
C ARG A 67 5.23 -10.08 -1.48
N ARG A 68 6.42 -9.78 -1.95
CA ARG A 68 7.49 -9.15 -1.18
C ARG A 68 8.12 -8.05 -2.01
N GLU A 69 8.30 -6.89 -1.39
CA GLU A 69 8.93 -5.73 -2.02
C GLU A 69 9.97 -5.19 -1.04
N GLY A 70 11.25 -5.20 -1.43
CA GLY A 70 12.33 -4.83 -0.51
C GLY A 70 12.26 -5.59 0.83
N ASN A 71 12.15 -4.82 1.92
CA ASN A 71 12.06 -5.26 3.31
C ASN A 71 10.62 -5.36 3.85
N ARG A 72 9.60 -5.51 3.00
CA ARG A 72 8.22 -5.72 3.45
C ARG A 72 7.53 -6.91 2.80
N ASN A 73 6.65 -7.53 3.57
CA ASN A 73 5.69 -8.51 3.08
C ASN A 73 4.36 -7.81 2.80
N ILE A 74 3.71 -8.18 1.70
CA ILE A 74 2.40 -7.64 1.33
C ILE A 74 1.44 -8.81 1.14
N TYR A 75 0.34 -8.78 1.87
CA TYR A 75 -0.71 -9.79 1.82
C TYR A 75 -2.03 -9.14 1.43
N LEU A 76 -2.66 -9.64 0.38
CA LEU A 76 -4.05 -9.31 0.07
C LEU A 76 -4.93 -10.42 0.64
N ILE A 77 -5.75 -10.07 1.62
CA ILE A 77 -6.54 -10.99 2.43
C ILE A 77 -8.00 -10.72 2.12
N ARG A 78 -8.76 -11.75 1.75
CA ARG A 78 -10.23 -11.65 1.65
C ARG A 78 -10.80 -11.53 3.05
N LEU A 79 -11.66 -10.54 3.31
CA LEU A 79 -12.22 -10.40 4.65
C LEU A 79 -13.06 -11.63 5.02
N CYS A 80 -12.78 -12.19 6.19
CA CYS A 80 -13.50 -13.29 6.79
C CYS A 80 -13.24 -13.39 8.29
N GLU A 81 -14.20 -13.94 9.02
CA GLU A 81 -13.98 -14.39 10.39
C GLU A 81 -12.84 -15.42 10.46
N PRO A 82 -12.08 -15.47 11.57
CA PRO A 82 -10.97 -16.39 11.72
C PRO A 82 -11.45 -17.84 11.72
N ARG A 83 -10.76 -18.68 10.94
CA ARG A 83 -10.97 -20.13 10.91
C ARG A 83 -9.66 -20.83 11.26
N GLU A 84 -9.75 -22.02 11.84
CA GLU A 84 -8.56 -22.78 12.21
C GLU A 84 -7.68 -23.01 10.98
N GLY A 85 -6.49 -22.42 11.01
CA GLY A 85 -5.51 -22.49 9.94
C GLY A 85 -4.64 -23.75 10.05
N SER A 86 -3.90 -24.04 8.98
CA SER A 86 -2.95 -25.16 8.95
C SER A 86 -1.52 -24.68 8.66
N GLY A 87 -0.57 -25.62 8.55
CA GLY A 87 0.81 -25.31 8.19
C GLY A 87 1.65 -24.66 9.29
N VAL A 88 2.83 -24.18 8.91
CA VAL A 88 3.81 -23.60 9.85
C VAL A 88 3.62 -22.10 10.06
N ALA A 89 2.97 -21.42 9.13
CA ALA A 89 2.65 -19.99 9.19
C ALA A 89 1.38 -19.69 8.41
N CYS A 90 0.40 -19.05 9.04
CA CYS A 90 -0.94 -18.90 8.48
C CYS A 90 -1.60 -17.60 8.99
N ILE A 91 -2.32 -16.94 8.10
CA ILE A 91 -3.32 -15.93 8.43
C ILE A 91 -4.67 -16.66 8.45
N GLU A 92 -5.26 -16.77 9.64
CA GLU A 92 -6.51 -17.50 9.90
C GLU A 92 -7.76 -16.72 9.44
N GLY A 93 -7.65 -15.39 9.37
CA GLY A 93 -8.71 -14.50 8.91
C GLY A 93 -8.37 -13.04 9.15
N ALA A 94 -9.15 -12.16 8.54
CA ALA A 94 -9.07 -10.73 8.77
C ALA A 94 -10.47 -10.12 8.64
N TRP A 95 -10.83 -9.22 9.54
CA TRP A 95 -12.15 -8.57 9.55
C TRP A 95 -12.03 -7.12 10.00
N ILE A 96 -13.09 -6.35 9.73
CA ILE A 96 -13.15 -4.94 10.09
C ILE A 96 -14.25 -4.76 11.13
N GLU A 97 -13.89 -4.14 12.26
CA GLU A 97 -14.80 -3.81 13.35
C GLU A 97 -14.71 -2.31 13.60
N GLY A 98 -15.74 -1.57 13.20
CA GLY A 98 -15.73 -0.10 13.27
C GLY A 98 -14.61 0.52 12.42
N ASP A 99 -13.71 1.24 13.09
CA ASP A 99 -12.52 1.89 12.52
C ASP A 99 -11.25 1.04 12.67
N LYS A 100 -11.37 -0.26 12.98
CA LYS A 100 -10.25 -1.18 13.21
C LYS A 100 -10.25 -2.33 12.23
N VAL A 101 -9.06 -2.74 11.83
CA VAL A 101 -8.81 -4.02 11.16
C VAL A 101 -8.23 -4.98 12.18
N LYS A 102 -8.77 -6.19 12.24
CA LYS A 102 -8.24 -7.28 13.05
C LYS A 102 -7.72 -8.38 12.13
N VAL A 103 -6.53 -8.89 12.41
CA VAL A 103 -5.90 -9.97 11.64
C VAL A 103 -5.50 -11.09 12.59
N ALA A 104 -6.04 -12.28 12.36
CA ALA A 104 -5.73 -13.47 13.13
C ALA A 104 -4.56 -14.22 12.50
N TYR A 105 -3.53 -14.47 13.29
CA TYR A 105 -2.32 -15.17 12.87
C TYR A 105 -2.13 -16.46 13.66
N ARG A 106 -1.57 -17.45 12.98
CA ARG A 106 -1.17 -18.74 13.54
C ARG A 106 0.22 -19.11 13.04
N GLY A 107 1.09 -19.53 13.95
CA GLY A 107 2.42 -20.04 13.58
C GLY A 107 2.90 -21.12 14.51
N LEU A 108 3.58 -22.11 13.95
CA LEU A 108 4.22 -23.17 14.73
C LEU A 108 5.66 -22.77 15.05
N ALA A 109 6.12 -23.14 16.25
CA ALA A 109 7.49 -22.96 16.68
C ALA A 109 7.97 -21.50 16.59
N GLY A 110 9.05 -21.22 15.87
CA GLY A 110 9.59 -19.87 15.68
C GLY A 110 8.60 -18.91 15.00
N ALA A 111 7.75 -19.40 14.09
CA ALA A 111 6.72 -18.57 13.46
C ALA A 111 5.67 -18.11 14.48
N GLY A 112 5.39 -18.94 15.50
CA GLY A 112 4.51 -18.57 16.60
C GLY A 112 5.01 -17.34 17.35
N VAL A 113 6.31 -17.25 17.63
CA VAL A 113 6.94 -16.05 18.20
C VAL A 113 6.80 -14.84 17.27
N GLY A 114 7.07 -15.05 15.98
CA GLY A 114 6.98 -14.00 14.97
C GLY A 114 5.58 -13.39 14.86
N PHE A 115 4.53 -14.21 14.89
CA PHE A 115 3.15 -13.76 14.77
C PHE A 115 2.58 -13.18 16.06
N THR A 116 2.96 -13.72 17.21
CA THR A 116 2.42 -13.29 18.51
C THR A 116 3.16 -12.10 19.11
N LEU A 117 4.49 -12.09 19.07
CA LEU A 117 5.31 -11.13 19.81
C LEU A 117 6.01 -10.12 18.90
N CYS A 118 6.65 -10.58 17.82
CA CYS A 118 7.45 -9.69 16.97
C CYS A 118 6.61 -8.64 16.23
N ARG A 119 5.47 -9.05 15.64
CA ARG A 119 4.53 -8.12 14.98
C ARG A 119 3.84 -7.20 15.98
N GLY A 120 3.59 -7.68 17.20
CA GLY A 120 2.96 -6.92 18.27
C GLY A 120 3.70 -5.66 18.71
N LEU A 121 4.98 -5.54 18.34
CA LEU A 121 5.83 -4.38 18.65
C LEU A 121 5.83 -3.30 17.57
N ALA A 122 5.23 -3.57 16.41
CA ALA A 122 5.29 -2.68 15.26
C ALA A 122 4.52 -1.38 15.51
N GLU A 123 5.01 -0.29 14.92
CA GLU A 123 4.17 0.91 14.73
C GLU A 123 2.91 0.52 13.93
N GLY A 124 1.76 1.09 14.29
CA GLY A 124 0.48 0.77 13.65
C GLY A 124 -0.31 -0.37 14.32
N VAL A 125 0.33 -1.19 15.17
CA VAL A 125 -0.39 -2.16 16.02
C VAL A 125 -0.83 -1.47 17.31
N GLU A 126 -2.14 -1.47 17.56
CA GLU A 126 -2.75 -0.86 18.75
C GLU A 126 -2.92 -1.88 19.88
N GLU A 127 -3.31 -3.10 19.54
CA GLU A 127 -3.57 -4.18 20.49
C GLU A 127 -3.14 -5.54 19.91
N VAL A 128 -2.69 -6.42 20.78
CA VAL A 128 -2.41 -7.82 20.51
C VAL A 128 -3.20 -8.69 21.49
N GLU A 129 -4.10 -9.50 20.97
CA GLU A 129 -4.75 -10.56 21.73
C GLU A 129 -3.99 -11.87 21.50
N ILE A 130 -3.18 -12.30 22.47
CA ILE A 130 -2.49 -13.58 22.45
C ILE A 130 -3.46 -14.66 22.92
N LEU A 131 -3.85 -15.53 22.00
CA LEU A 131 -4.71 -16.69 22.26
C LEU A 131 -3.88 -17.88 22.75
N GLU A 132 -2.74 -18.11 22.10
CA GLU A 132 -1.77 -19.15 22.47
C GLU A 132 -0.35 -18.58 22.37
N MET A 133 0.45 -18.75 23.43
CA MET A 133 1.82 -18.24 23.48
C MET A 133 2.75 -19.17 22.68
N GLY A 134 3.25 -18.69 21.55
CA GLY A 134 4.22 -19.40 20.72
C GLY A 134 5.64 -19.43 21.31
N GLY A 135 6.50 -20.27 20.73
CA GLY A 135 7.90 -20.42 21.14
C GLY A 135 8.32 -21.88 21.35
N GLY A 136 9.60 -22.18 21.08
CA GLY A 136 10.08 -23.56 21.06
C GLY A 136 9.38 -24.37 19.97
N ALA A 137 8.73 -25.48 20.33
CA ALA A 137 7.93 -26.30 19.42
C ALA A 137 6.41 -26.01 19.49
N LYS A 138 5.98 -25.00 20.25
CA LYS A 138 4.56 -24.74 20.53
C LYS A 138 3.89 -23.95 19.42
N LEU A 139 2.57 -24.11 19.32
CA LEU A 139 1.72 -23.26 18.51
C LEU A 139 1.62 -21.87 19.14
N GLY A 140 1.71 -20.83 18.31
CA GLY A 140 1.41 -19.45 18.67
C GLY A 140 0.22 -18.95 17.86
N ARG A 141 -0.73 -18.31 18.54
CA ARG A 141 -1.90 -17.69 17.92
C ARG A 141 -2.18 -16.34 18.53
N SER A 142 -2.47 -15.37 17.67
CA SER A 142 -2.79 -14.02 18.10
C SER A 142 -3.70 -13.30 17.13
N ILE A 143 -4.45 -12.33 17.64
CA ILE A 143 -5.19 -11.36 16.85
C ILE A 143 -4.51 -10.01 17.03
N LEU A 144 -4.14 -9.37 15.93
CA LEU A 144 -3.56 -8.03 15.94
C LEU A 144 -4.62 -7.03 15.49
N THR A 145 -4.77 -5.96 16.25
CA THR A 145 -5.68 -4.85 15.95
C THR A 145 -4.88 -3.65 15.44
N MET A 146 -5.26 -3.14 14.27
CA MET A 146 -4.66 -1.99 13.59
C MET A 146 -5.75 -0.98 13.22
N PRO A 147 -5.44 0.32 13.08
CA PRO A 147 -6.41 1.29 12.57
C PRO A 147 -6.75 0.97 11.11
N LEU A 148 -8.03 1.08 10.76
CA LEU A 148 -8.50 1.03 9.39
C LEU A 148 -7.98 2.27 8.64
N LYS A 149 -7.26 2.02 7.55
CA LYS A 149 -6.86 3.04 6.58
C LYS A 149 -7.35 2.66 5.21
N TYR A 150 -7.66 3.65 4.39
CA TYR A 150 -7.95 3.48 2.98
C TYR A 150 -6.67 3.46 2.16
N LYS A 151 -6.63 2.56 1.17
CA LYS A 151 -5.61 2.57 0.11
C LYS A 151 -5.96 3.69 -0.87
N LEU A 152 -5.41 4.87 -0.63
CA LEU A 152 -5.57 6.02 -1.51
C LEU A 152 -4.49 5.98 -2.59
N CYS A 153 -4.89 5.65 -3.82
CA CYS A 153 -4.00 5.59 -4.98
C CYS A 153 -4.13 6.88 -5.78
N ILE A 154 -3.01 7.57 -6.00
CA ILE A 154 -2.95 8.90 -6.60
C ILE A 154 -1.94 8.87 -7.74
N GLY A 155 -2.38 9.18 -8.94
CA GLY A 155 -1.52 9.44 -10.08
C GLY A 155 -1.20 10.92 -10.20
N ILE A 156 0.05 11.22 -10.54
CA ILE A 156 0.58 12.57 -10.75
C ILE A 156 1.42 12.54 -12.02
N ASP A 157 1.19 13.49 -12.92
CA ASP A 157 1.98 13.62 -14.14
C ASP A 157 2.11 15.08 -14.60
N ASP A 158 3.12 15.31 -15.45
CA ASP A 158 3.37 16.57 -16.14
C ASP A 158 3.59 17.73 -15.15
N THR A 159 4.53 17.56 -14.21
CA THR A 159 4.89 18.61 -13.23
C THR A 159 6.21 19.32 -13.53
N ASP A 160 7.02 18.73 -14.42
CA ASP A 160 8.35 19.21 -14.80
C ASP A 160 8.37 19.84 -16.18
N THR A 161 9.47 20.53 -16.50
CA THR A 161 9.75 21.08 -17.83
C THR A 161 10.92 20.35 -18.47
N LYS A 162 11.30 20.73 -19.69
CA LYS A 162 12.50 20.19 -20.35
C LYS A 162 13.81 20.57 -19.64
N ASN A 163 13.80 21.63 -18.83
CA ASN A 163 15.02 22.21 -18.25
C ASN A 163 15.13 21.97 -16.75
N GLU A 164 14.02 21.72 -16.05
CA GLU A 164 13.96 21.67 -14.59
C GLU A 164 12.81 20.80 -14.10
N GLY A 165 13.02 20.16 -12.95
CA GLY A 165 12.02 19.37 -12.24
C GLY A 165 12.05 17.89 -12.58
N ALA A 166 11.34 17.11 -11.77
CA ALA A 166 11.05 15.71 -12.04
C ALA A 166 9.78 15.31 -11.29
N THR A 167 8.76 14.86 -12.03
CA THR A 167 7.47 14.45 -11.45
C THR A 167 7.59 13.43 -10.33
N TRP A 168 8.47 12.43 -10.48
CA TRP A 168 8.66 11.42 -9.45
C TRP A 168 9.27 11.99 -8.16
N CYS A 169 10.21 12.94 -8.27
CA CYS A 169 10.81 13.59 -7.10
C CYS A 169 9.76 14.36 -6.30
N LEU A 170 8.92 15.13 -7.00
CA LEU A 170 7.84 15.89 -6.38
C LEU A 170 6.84 14.95 -5.69
N ALA A 171 6.38 13.90 -6.38
CA ALA A 171 5.47 12.90 -5.82
C ALA A 171 6.05 12.19 -4.59
N ASN A 172 7.32 11.77 -4.66
CA ASN A 172 8.03 11.15 -3.54
C ASN A 172 8.11 12.08 -2.32
N ASN A 173 8.50 13.34 -2.54
CA ASN A 173 8.65 14.31 -1.48
C ASN A 173 7.30 14.64 -0.82
N LEU A 174 6.21 14.69 -1.59
CA LEU A 174 4.86 14.84 -1.04
C LEU A 174 4.48 13.66 -0.14
N GLY A 175 4.77 12.42 -0.56
CA GLY A 175 4.57 11.23 0.27
C GLY A 175 5.33 11.31 1.60
N LEU A 176 6.62 11.65 1.54
CA LEU A 176 7.47 11.83 2.73
C LEU A 176 6.98 12.96 3.65
N GLU A 177 6.56 14.09 3.08
CA GLU A 177 6.01 15.22 3.84
C GLU A 177 4.73 14.84 4.59
N LEU A 178 3.83 14.11 3.94
CA LEU A 178 2.57 13.65 4.55
C LEU A 178 2.84 12.66 5.69
N GLU A 179 3.81 11.76 5.54
CA GLU A 179 4.24 10.86 6.60
C GLU A 179 4.85 11.60 7.78
N LEU A 180 5.77 12.55 7.52
CA LEU A 180 6.38 13.37 8.56
C LEU A 180 5.35 14.20 9.33
N LYS A 181 4.34 14.72 8.63
CA LYS A 181 3.21 15.46 9.23
C LYS A 181 2.17 14.56 9.90
N ARG A 182 2.31 13.23 9.80
CA ARG A 182 1.37 12.22 10.32
C ARG A 182 -0.04 12.34 9.75
N LEU A 183 -0.18 12.83 8.53
CA LEU A 183 -1.47 12.94 7.82
C LEU A 183 -1.80 11.65 7.05
N ALA A 184 -0.79 10.90 6.63
CA ALA A 184 -0.92 9.61 5.96
C ALA A 184 0.35 8.77 6.18
N ASP A 185 0.28 7.45 6.05
CA ASP A 185 1.52 6.68 5.85
C ASP A 185 1.87 6.63 4.36
N TYR A 186 3.14 6.87 4.04
CA TYR A 186 3.64 6.71 2.68
C TYR A 186 3.89 5.22 2.41
N VAL A 187 3.12 4.63 1.49
CA VAL A 187 3.18 3.19 1.21
C VAL A 187 4.13 2.90 0.06
N SER A 188 3.92 3.51 -1.11
CA SER A 188 4.79 3.26 -2.27
C SER A 188 4.68 4.35 -3.32
N LEU A 189 5.69 4.38 -4.19
CA LEU A 189 5.69 5.13 -5.43
C LEU A 189 6.07 4.21 -6.58
N THR A 190 5.24 4.19 -7.60
CA THR A 190 5.41 3.39 -8.81
C THR A 190 5.60 4.32 -10.00
N LEU A 191 6.64 4.11 -10.78
CA LEU A 191 6.92 4.90 -11.98
C LEU A 191 6.45 4.16 -13.21
N THR A 192 5.54 4.76 -13.97
CA THR A 192 4.95 4.15 -15.15
C THR A 192 5.51 4.80 -16.41
N GLN A 193 6.34 4.04 -17.13
CA GLN A 193 6.85 4.40 -18.43
C GLN A 193 5.71 4.38 -19.45
N LEU A 194 5.43 5.49 -20.13
CA LEU A 194 4.39 5.62 -21.15
C LEU A 194 4.99 5.60 -22.56
N TYR A 195 4.16 5.89 -23.58
CA TYR A 195 4.55 5.86 -24.98
C TYR A 195 5.76 6.77 -25.28
N LYS A 196 6.89 6.14 -25.62
CA LYS A 196 8.18 6.80 -25.81
C LYS A 196 8.19 7.76 -26.99
N GLU A 197 7.39 7.56 -28.03
CA GLU A 197 7.36 8.45 -29.20
C GLU A 197 6.39 9.64 -29.05
N ASN A 198 5.87 9.88 -27.83
CA ASN A 198 5.01 11.03 -27.57
C ASN A 198 5.76 12.36 -27.82
N PRO A 199 5.32 13.23 -28.74
CA PRO A 199 6.00 14.49 -29.05
C PRO A 199 5.89 15.54 -27.93
N TYR A 200 4.96 15.34 -26.99
CA TYR A 200 4.71 16.25 -25.86
C TYR A 200 5.49 15.88 -24.59
N LYS A 201 6.37 14.87 -24.64
CA LYS A 201 7.20 14.46 -23.49
C LYS A 201 8.26 15.51 -23.13
N THR A 202 8.62 15.60 -21.84
CA THR A 202 9.80 16.36 -21.39
C THR A 202 11.08 15.65 -21.84
N SER A 203 11.23 14.39 -21.42
CA SER A 203 12.31 13.49 -21.83
C SER A 203 11.83 12.04 -21.92
N ASN A 204 11.54 11.41 -20.78
CA ASN A 204 11.29 9.97 -20.68
C ASN A 204 9.81 9.57 -20.74
N CYS A 205 8.86 10.50 -20.68
CA CYS A 205 7.42 10.20 -20.66
C CYS A 205 7.05 9.20 -19.55
N VAL A 206 7.35 9.56 -18.30
CA VAL A 206 7.13 8.73 -17.11
C VAL A 206 6.18 9.44 -16.16
N SER A 207 5.09 8.77 -15.80
CA SER A 207 4.11 9.22 -14.81
C SER A 207 4.34 8.55 -13.45
N SER A 208 3.81 9.13 -12.37
CA SER A 208 4.06 8.69 -11.00
C SER A 208 2.78 8.29 -10.27
N GLY A 209 2.70 7.05 -9.78
CA GLY A 209 1.61 6.53 -8.96
C GLY A 209 2.02 6.42 -7.49
N LEU A 210 1.42 7.24 -6.64
CA LEU A 210 1.64 7.34 -5.20
C LEU A 210 0.54 6.58 -4.44
N VAL A 211 0.92 5.69 -3.53
CA VAL A 211 -0.01 5.01 -2.61
C VAL A 211 0.17 5.54 -1.20
N LEU A 212 -0.93 5.96 -0.58
CA LEU A 212 -0.98 6.44 0.79
C LEU A 212 -1.97 5.61 1.61
N ALA A 213 -1.62 5.39 2.88
CA ALA A 213 -2.52 4.86 3.89
C ALA A 213 -3.16 6.02 4.66
N VAL A 214 -4.45 6.28 4.43
CA VAL A 214 -5.14 7.44 5.01
C VAL A 214 -6.32 7.00 5.86
N ARG A 215 -6.56 7.59 7.04
CA ARG A 215 -7.80 7.27 7.77
C ARG A 215 -9.00 7.73 6.93
N PRO A 216 -10.13 6.99 6.92
CA PRO A 216 -11.28 7.34 6.08
C PRO A 216 -11.75 8.79 6.19
N HIS A 217 -11.72 9.38 7.38
CA HIS A 217 -12.16 10.76 7.62
C HIS A 217 -11.12 11.83 7.23
N GLU A 218 -9.88 11.46 6.94
CA GLU A 218 -8.78 12.39 6.60
C GLU A 218 -8.51 12.46 5.08
N VAL A 219 -9.18 11.63 4.28
CA VAL A 219 -8.96 11.53 2.81
C VAL A 219 -9.01 12.89 2.12
N ASN A 220 -10.06 13.68 2.39
CA ASN A 220 -10.23 14.98 1.74
C ASN A 220 -9.13 15.97 2.13
N ASP A 221 -8.68 15.95 3.39
CA ASP A 221 -7.60 16.82 3.87
C ASP A 221 -6.27 16.48 3.19
N VAL A 222 -5.98 15.18 3.01
CA VAL A 222 -4.80 14.71 2.28
C VAL A 222 -4.86 15.10 0.80
N LEU A 223 -6.01 14.90 0.14
CA LEU A 223 -6.19 15.29 -1.27
C LEU A 223 -6.03 16.81 -1.46
N ASN A 224 -6.66 17.61 -0.59
CA ASN A 224 -6.55 19.07 -0.62
C ASN A 224 -5.11 19.54 -0.40
N TYR A 225 -4.37 18.88 0.51
CA TYR A 225 -2.96 19.17 0.73
C TYR A 225 -2.14 18.92 -0.53
N ILE A 226 -2.32 17.75 -1.17
CA ILE A 226 -1.59 17.37 -2.38
C ILE A 226 -1.93 18.31 -3.53
N GLU A 227 -3.21 18.59 -3.77
CA GLU A 227 -3.65 19.51 -4.83
C GLU A 227 -3.01 20.89 -4.68
N ARG A 228 -3.05 21.46 -3.47
CA ARG A 228 -2.42 22.76 -3.19
C ARG A 228 -0.92 22.71 -3.41
N ALA A 229 -0.25 21.69 -2.87
CA ALA A 229 1.20 21.56 -2.99
C ALA A 229 1.64 21.36 -4.45
N LEU A 230 0.89 20.62 -5.26
CA LEU A 230 1.14 20.49 -6.70
C LEU A 230 0.96 21.83 -7.40
N LYS A 231 -0.12 22.57 -7.11
CA LYS A 231 -0.37 23.89 -7.70
C LYS A 231 0.71 24.91 -7.36
N GLU A 232 1.25 24.87 -6.14
CA GLU A 232 2.30 25.79 -5.68
C GLU A 232 3.70 25.45 -6.21
N ARG A 233 3.96 24.17 -6.51
CA ARG A 233 5.33 23.67 -6.74
C ARG A 233 5.55 23.09 -8.14
N THR A 234 4.50 22.94 -8.95
CA THR A 234 4.65 22.51 -10.34
C THR A 234 5.33 23.58 -11.18
N LEU A 235 6.09 23.13 -12.18
CA LEU A 235 6.72 23.97 -13.20
C LEU A 235 5.99 23.88 -14.55
N SER A 236 4.89 23.11 -14.63
CA SER A 236 4.14 22.86 -15.87
C SER A 236 2.74 23.47 -15.83
N GLU A 237 2.29 23.99 -16.97
CA GLU A 237 0.92 24.46 -17.23
C GLU A 237 -0.08 23.32 -17.49
N HIS A 238 0.38 22.07 -17.37
CA HIS A 238 -0.37 20.89 -17.78
C HIS A 238 -0.44 19.80 -16.72
N THR A 239 -0.12 20.13 -15.47
CA THR A 239 -0.14 19.18 -14.36
C THR A 239 -1.52 18.63 -14.13
N GLY A 240 -1.60 17.30 -14.12
CA GLY A 240 -2.80 16.56 -13.82
C GLY A 240 -2.59 15.60 -12.66
N MET A 241 -3.67 15.40 -11.92
CA MET A 241 -3.78 14.41 -10.86
C MET A 241 -4.97 13.49 -11.17
N ALA A 242 -4.85 12.22 -10.80
CA ALA A 242 -5.95 11.28 -10.80
C ALA A 242 -5.94 10.53 -9.47
N TYR A 243 -7.10 10.13 -8.93
CA TYR A 243 -7.09 9.29 -7.74
C TYR A 243 -8.26 8.31 -7.69
N LYS A 244 -8.04 7.23 -6.94
CA LYS A 244 -9.04 6.23 -6.61
C LYS A 244 -8.71 5.60 -5.25
N ILE A 245 -9.72 5.41 -4.42
CA ILE A 245 -9.62 4.53 -3.26
C ILE A 245 -9.97 3.11 -3.74
N SER A 246 -9.01 2.21 -3.72
CA SER A 246 -9.21 0.82 -4.17
C SER A 246 -8.10 -0.06 -3.63
N VAL A 247 -8.46 -1.19 -3.00
CA VAL A 247 -7.47 -2.22 -2.66
C VAL A 247 -7.03 -2.98 -3.91
N VAL A 248 -8.01 -3.34 -4.74
CA VAL A 248 -7.82 -4.03 -6.02
C VAL A 248 -8.16 -3.05 -7.14
N MET A 249 -7.23 -2.82 -8.07
CA MET A 249 -7.47 -1.94 -9.21
C MET A 249 -8.34 -2.62 -10.29
N PRO A 250 -9.36 -1.93 -10.82
CA PRO A 250 -10.15 -2.44 -11.95
C PRO A 250 -9.28 -2.73 -13.18
N SER A 251 -9.60 -3.80 -13.91
CA SER A 251 -8.87 -4.24 -15.11
C SER A 251 -8.84 -3.19 -16.22
N GLU A 252 -9.87 -2.36 -16.31
CA GLU A 252 -10.03 -1.31 -17.30
C GLU A 252 -8.95 -0.22 -17.15
N LEU A 253 -8.49 0.06 -15.92
CA LEU A 253 -7.33 0.93 -15.69
C LEU A 253 -6.05 0.28 -16.23
N ARG A 254 -5.88 -1.03 -16.03
CA ARG A 254 -4.74 -1.77 -16.59
C ARG A 254 -4.76 -1.73 -18.11
N GLU A 255 -5.91 -1.96 -18.75
CA GLU A 255 -6.07 -1.87 -20.20
C GLU A 255 -5.76 -0.48 -20.74
N PHE A 256 -6.27 0.57 -20.09
CA PHE A 256 -5.97 1.95 -20.45
C PHE A 256 -4.47 2.26 -20.32
N THR A 257 -3.85 1.82 -19.22
CA THR A 257 -2.41 1.98 -18.99
C THR A 257 -1.61 1.31 -20.08
N GLU A 258 -1.91 0.06 -20.37
CA GLU A 258 -1.26 -0.73 -21.41
C GLU A 258 -1.39 -0.09 -22.80
N ARG A 259 -2.52 0.53 -23.12
CA ARG A 259 -2.66 1.34 -24.34
C ARG A 259 -1.79 2.59 -24.28
N ALA A 260 -1.83 3.36 -23.20
CA ALA A 260 -1.00 4.56 -23.02
C ALA A 260 0.51 4.29 -23.05
N LYS A 261 0.95 3.03 -22.79
CA LYS A 261 2.34 2.57 -22.97
C LYS A 261 2.71 2.34 -24.44
N ARG A 262 1.74 1.99 -25.31
CA ARG A 262 1.96 1.59 -26.71
C ARG A 262 1.62 2.66 -27.74
N GLU A 263 0.68 3.54 -27.43
CA GLU A 263 0.13 4.50 -28.38
C GLU A 263 -0.26 5.83 -27.69
N MET A 264 -0.48 6.85 -28.51
CA MET A 264 -1.09 8.10 -28.06
C MET A 264 -2.56 7.85 -27.70
N VAL A 265 -2.95 8.28 -26.50
CA VAL A 265 -4.34 8.28 -26.03
C VAL A 265 -4.81 9.71 -25.79
N THR A 266 -6.12 9.93 -25.84
CA THR A 266 -6.70 11.26 -25.69
C THR A 266 -7.17 11.53 -24.26
N ILE A 267 -7.38 12.81 -23.92
CA ILE A 267 -8.01 13.18 -22.66
C ILE A 267 -9.44 12.62 -22.54
N GLU A 268 -10.13 12.43 -23.66
CA GLU A 268 -11.47 11.85 -23.69
C GLU A 268 -11.44 10.35 -23.37
N ASP A 269 -10.43 9.62 -23.86
CA ASP A 269 -10.19 8.23 -23.45
C ASP A 269 -9.97 8.13 -21.94
N ALA A 270 -9.19 9.06 -21.37
CA ALA A 270 -8.95 9.12 -19.93
C ALA A 270 -10.24 9.43 -19.15
N ARG A 271 -11.02 10.43 -19.57
CA ARG A 271 -12.30 10.79 -18.93
C ARG A 271 -13.30 9.63 -18.94
N ARG A 272 -13.47 8.98 -20.10
CA ARG A 272 -14.33 7.80 -20.24
C ARG A 272 -13.88 6.67 -19.32
N THR A 273 -12.59 6.35 -19.31
CA THR A 273 -12.03 5.29 -18.45
C THR A 273 -12.23 5.62 -16.98
N ALA A 274 -11.91 6.84 -16.57
CA ALA A 274 -12.07 7.30 -15.19
C ALA A 274 -13.55 7.21 -14.74
N SER A 275 -14.49 7.62 -15.59
CA SER A 275 -15.92 7.50 -15.32
C SER A 275 -16.36 6.04 -15.14
N ASN A 276 -15.89 5.13 -16.00
CA ASN A 276 -16.27 3.72 -15.93
C ASN A 276 -15.79 3.02 -14.64
N VAL A 277 -14.62 3.44 -14.14
CA VAL A 277 -13.98 2.81 -12.97
C VAL A 277 -14.17 3.61 -11.67
N ASN A 278 -14.97 4.68 -11.69
CA ASN A 278 -15.13 5.62 -10.58
C ASN A 278 -13.78 6.13 -10.04
N ALA A 279 -12.88 6.50 -10.94
CA ALA A 279 -11.68 7.28 -10.61
C ALA A 279 -11.96 8.76 -10.87
N ILE A 280 -11.30 9.65 -10.12
CA ILE A 280 -11.46 11.08 -10.26
C ILE A 280 -10.26 11.66 -11.00
N LEU A 281 -10.52 12.42 -12.06
CA LEU A 281 -9.51 13.24 -12.73
C LEU A 281 -9.57 14.67 -12.16
N LYS A 282 -8.41 15.23 -11.88
CA LYS A 282 -8.26 16.55 -11.30
C LYS A 282 -7.18 17.33 -12.05
N PRO A 283 -7.57 18.17 -13.02
CA PRO A 283 -6.66 19.14 -13.63
C PRO A 283 -6.16 20.12 -12.55
N VAL A 284 -4.84 20.27 -12.41
CA VAL A 284 -4.25 21.17 -11.41
C VAL A 284 -3.90 22.51 -12.06
N THR A 285 -3.11 22.47 -13.14
CA THR A 285 -2.81 23.63 -13.99
C THR A 285 -3.24 23.42 -15.44
N GLY A 286 -3.47 22.15 -15.84
CA GLY A 286 -4.09 21.80 -17.10
C GLY A 286 -4.51 20.33 -17.12
N ASP A 287 -5.07 19.88 -18.23
CA ASP A 287 -5.75 18.59 -18.34
C ASP A 287 -4.94 17.50 -19.04
N ARG A 288 -3.84 17.85 -19.73
CA ARG A 288 -2.98 16.86 -20.41
C ARG A 288 -2.35 15.85 -19.44
N GLY A 289 -1.81 16.30 -18.30
CA GLY A 289 -1.23 15.42 -17.30
C GLY A 289 -2.22 14.41 -16.69
N CYS A 290 -3.54 14.66 -16.79
CA CYS A 290 -4.53 13.71 -16.30
C CYS A 290 -4.46 12.35 -17.02
N ILE A 291 -3.97 12.33 -18.26
CA ILE A 291 -3.78 11.09 -19.04
C ILE A 291 -2.75 10.18 -18.36
N GLY A 292 -1.54 10.69 -18.12
CA GLY A 292 -0.49 9.90 -17.50
C GLY A 292 -0.74 9.67 -16.03
N ALA A 293 -1.35 10.62 -15.33
CA ALA A 293 -1.82 10.43 -13.96
C ALA A 293 -2.77 9.22 -13.88
N LEU A 294 -3.80 9.15 -14.73
CA LEU A 294 -4.70 8.00 -14.76
C LEU A 294 -3.98 6.69 -15.14
N ALA A 295 -3.08 6.75 -16.13
CA ALA A 295 -2.31 5.58 -16.56
C ALA A 295 -1.40 5.04 -15.44
N SER A 296 -0.87 5.88 -14.56
CA SER A 296 -0.05 5.40 -13.44
C SER A 296 -0.83 4.52 -12.44
N LEU A 297 -2.17 4.63 -12.41
CA LEU A 297 -3.01 3.85 -11.49
C LEU A 297 -3.13 2.38 -11.91
N GLY A 298 -3.10 2.06 -13.21
CA GLY A 298 -3.42 0.71 -13.68
C GLY A 298 -2.32 -0.34 -13.45
N LEU A 299 -1.09 0.09 -13.14
CA LEU A 299 0.02 -0.77 -12.76
C LEU A 299 0.62 -0.38 -11.40
N ILE A 300 -0.12 0.35 -10.56
CA ILE A 300 0.39 0.92 -9.31
C ILE A 300 0.95 -0.12 -8.32
N ASP A 301 0.45 -1.36 -8.39
CA ASP A 301 0.91 -2.52 -7.60
C ASP A 301 1.85 -3.47 -8.35
N ASP A 302 2.27 -3.13 -9.57
CA ASP A 302 3.12 -3.94 -10.46
C ASP A 302 4.31 -3.08 -10.97
N PRO A 303 5.22 -2.65 -10.08
CA PRO A 303 6.25 -1.66 -10.40
C PRO A 303 7.22 -2.14 -11.48
N ASP A 304 7.52 -3.44 -11.55
CA ASP A 304 8.39 -4.00 -12.56
C ASP A 304 7.78 -3.86 -13.96
N ARG A 305 6.48 -4.16 -14.12
CA ARG A 305 5.77 -3.98 -15.39
C ARG A 305 5.52 -2.51 -15.71
N ALA A 306 5.31 -1.69 -14.69
CA ALA A 306 5.14 -0.24 -14.85
C ALA A 306 6.39 0.40 -15.48
N ALA A 307 7.59 -0.04 -15.07
CA ALA A 307 8.87 0.51 -15.51
C ALA A 307 9.31 0.10 -16.93
N MET A 308 8.76 -0.97 -17.50
CA MET A 308 9.08 -1.47 -18.86
C MET A 308 8.61 -0.52 -19.96
#